data_AF-A0A820DPR9-F1
#
_entry.id   AF-A0A820DPR9-F1
#
_cell.length_a   1.000
_cell.length_b   1.000
_cell.length_c   1.000
_cell.angle_alpha   90.00
_cell.angle_beta   90.00
_cell.angle_gamma   90.00
#
_symmetry.space_group_name_H-M   'P 1'
#
loop_
_entity.id
_entity.type
_entity.pdbx_description
1 polymer ?
#
loop_
_entity_poly.entity_id
_entity_poly.type
_entity_poly.pdbx_seq_one_letter_code
_entity_poly.pdbx_strand_id
1 'polypeptide(L)'
;MDTSKERIKNNSDIDDEYLCPICFHLLWKPVECQNCQRLFCKICIDKCLKEKPNVCPLCQHYQEKRCSPVFYALLCKFKIECENKQNGCKDILLYESLEKHQQEQCQYQMKICRGCQKNILKKDLEQHEQNCGEIKIECKRCNLVYKQKEKHEQLDCLMNMLDRSNKKTESLEKLVENLQQSVQKLEAAMDLHLLTGLSLSVVHDVSLSSLISAWNTIYDFPYSHKTTVEELRALRSQCKKHIIVGAIQGSSSMILKIAAIGPSEILSLDSSLNQPTKFGNVHWYLTQSKSFGFAPSSTTINCQSADNGEKDNSENRLSWHLDGQGGYRAGAVKGLNSNDEWRKIIMTEKHY
;
A
#
# COMPACT_ATOMS: atom_id res chain seq x y z
N MET A 1 -29.87 -24.88 -34.85
CA MET A 1 -29.36 -25.80 -35.88
C MET A 1 -30.19 -25.61 -37.12
N ASP A 2 -29.57 -25.55 -38.29
CA ASP A 2 -30.34 -25.62 -39.53
C ASP A 2 -30.70 -27.10 -39.81
N THR A 3 -31.98 -27.36 -40.06
CA THR A 3 -32.56 -28.67 -40.35
C THR A 3 -33.55 -28.56 -41.51
N SER A 4 -33.28 -27.63 -42.43
CA SER A 4 -34.09 -27.39 -43.63
C SER A 4 -34.33 -28.67 -44.44
N LYS A 5 -35.51 -28.78 -45.06
CA LYS A 5 -35.96 -29.99 -45.77
C LYS A 5 -34.96 -30.46 -46.84
N GLU A 6 -34.32 -29.52 -47.54
CA GLU A 6 -33.33 -29.75 -48.60
C GLU A 6 -32.12 -30.60 -48.16
N ARG A 7 -31.81 -30.60 -46.86
CA ARG A 7 -30.68 -31.32 -46.27
C ARG A 7 -31.02 -32.75 -45.88
N ILE A 8 -32.28 -33.17 -45.92
CA ILE A 8 -32.73 -34.48 -45.47
C ILE A 8 -32.64 -35.48 -46.64
N LYS A 9 -32.07 -36.66 -46.41
CA LYS A 9 -31.70 -37.60 -47.49
C LYS A 9 -32.50 -38.89 -47.56
N ASN A 10 -33.14 -39.30 -46.48
CA ASN A 10 -33.80 -40.61 -46.39
C ASN A 10 -35.32 -40.54 -46.36
N ASN A 11 -35.92 -39.38 -46.63
CA ASN A 11 -37.37 -39.27 -46.77
C ASN A 11 -37.69 -38.21 -47.83
N SER A 12 -38.14 -38.64 -49.02
CA SER A 12 -38.50 -37.75 -50.12
C SER A 12 -39.76 -36.93 -49.82
N ASP A 13 -40.64 -37.45 -48.95
CA ASP A 13 -41.86 -36.80 -48.50
C ASP A 13 -41.93 -36.86 -46.96
N ILE A 14 -41.42 -35.81 -46.32
CA ILE A 14 -41.45 -35.68 -44.85
C ILE A 14 -42.86 -35.29 -44.44
N ASP A 15 -43.52 -36.13 -43.65
CA ASP A 15 -44.83 -35.81 -43.06
C ASP A 15 -44.77 -34.50 -42.27
N ASP A 16 -45.82 -33.68 -42.41
CA ASP A 16 -45.92 -32.37 -41.74
C ASP A 16 -45.81 -32.47 -40.21
N GLU A 17 -46.07 -33.64 -39.63
CA GLU A 17 -45.94 -33.92 -38.20
C GLU A 17 -44.50 -33.79 -37.68
N TYR A 18 -43.49 -34.01 -38.54
CA TYR A 18 -42.08 -33.86 -38.18
C TYR A 18 -41.56 -32.44 -38.35
N LEU A 19 -42.39 -31.53 -38.87
CA LEU A 19 -42.01 -30.16 -39.16
C LEU A 19 -42.49 -29.22 -38.06
N CYS A 20 -41.66 -28.24 -37.72
CA CYS A 20 -42.09 -27.20 -36.81
C CYS A 20 -43.07 -26.25 -37.51
N PRO A 21 -44.27 -25.98 -36.95
CA PRO A 21 -45.24 -25.06 -37.54
C PRO A 21 -44.78 -23.59 -37.62
N ILE A 22 -43.66 -23.24 -36.95
CA ILE A 22 -43.14 -21.86 -36.89
C ILE A 22 -42.05 -21.64 -37.95
N CYS A 23 -41.10 -22.58 -38.09
CA CYS A 23 -39.99 -22.44 -39.05
C CYS A 23 -40.08 -23.35 -40.27
N PHE A 24 -41.06 -24.27 -40.32
CA PHE A 24 -41.29 -25.24 -41.41
C PHE A 24 -40.13 -26.20 -41.70
N HIS A 25 -39.14 -26.27 -40.80
CA HIS A 25 -38.02 -27.20 -40.84
C HIS A 25 -38.28 -28.42 -39.96
N LEU A 26 -37.48 -29.48 -40.13
CA LEU A 26 -37.53 -30.65 -39.26
C LEU A 26 -37.30 -30.24 -37.80
N LEU A 27 -38.17 -30.69 -36.90
CA LEU A 27 -38.19 -30.33 -35.49
C LEU A 27 -36.82 -30.51 -34.82
N TRP A 28 -36.24 -29.43 -34.30
CA TRP A 28 -34.97 -29.43 -33.57
C TRP A 28 -35.17 -29.24 -32.07
N LYS A 29 -34.73 -30.22 -31.26
CA LYS A 29 -34.96 -30.26 -29.80
C LYS A 29 -36.44 -29.95 -29.48
N PRO A 30 -37.38 -30.82 -29.91
CA PRO A 30 -38.79 -30.53 -29.87
C PRO A 30 -39.35 -30.42 -28.45
N VAL A 31 -40.31 -29.51 -28.27
CA VAL A 31 -41.19 -29.44 -27.10
C VAL A 31 -42.65 -29.44 -27.55
N GLU A 32 -43.53 -29.96 -26.71
CA GLU A 32 -44.95 -30.14 -26.98
C GLU A 32 -45.77 -29.11 -26.20
N CYS A 33 -46.80 -28.53 -26.81
CA CYS A 33 -47.81 -27.78 -26.06
C CYS A 33 -48.79 -28.77 -25.42
N GLN A 34 -48.92 -28.76 -24.10
CA GLN A 34 -49.84 -29.64 -23.36
C GLN A 34 -51.30 -29.49 -23.80
N ASN A 35 -51.71 -28.29 -24.23
CA ASN A 35 -53.10 -27.99 -24.56
C ASN A 35 -53.53 -28.52 -25.94
N CYS A 36 -52.69 -28.32 -26.97
CA CYS A 36 -53.01 -28.75 -28.35
C CYS A 36 -52.17 -29.91 -28.87
N GLN A 37 -51.24 -30.42 -28.07
CA GLN A 37 -50.34 -31.54 -28.38
C GLN A 37 -49.47 -31.34 -29.63
N ARG A 38 -49.31 -30.09 -30.08
CA ARG A 38 -48.45 -29.74 -31.22
C ARG A 38 -47.01 -29.54 -30.78
N LEU A 39 -46.09 -29.97 -31.64
CA LEU A 39 -44.65 -29.91 -31.41
C LEU A 39 -44.04 -28.68 -32.06
N PHE A 40 -43.04 -28.10 -31.39
CA PHE A 40 -42.27 -26.96 -31.87
C PHE A 40 -40.79 -27.17 -31.58
N CYS A 41 -39.92 -26.59 -32.40
CA CYS A 41 -38.51 -26.43 -32.01
C CYS A 41 -38.45 -25.58 -30.74
N LYS A 42 -37.66 -25.98 -29.74
CA LYS A 42 -37.53 -25.24 -28.47
C LYS A 42 -37.22 -23.75 -28.69
N ILE A 43 -36.25 -23.45 -29.55
CA ILE A 43 -35.86 -22.06 -29.86
C ILE A 43 -36.99 -21.28 -30.52
N CYS A 44 -37.78 -21.91 -31.39
CA CYS A 44 -38.87 -21.25 -32.10
C CYS A 44 -39.99 -20.85 -31.15
N ILE A 45 -40.45 -21.79 -30.32
CA ILE A 45 -41.53 -21.49 -29.37
C ILE A 45 -41.05 -20.53 -28.27
N ASP A 46 -39.82 -20.67 -27.78
CA ASP A 46 -39.25 -19.75 -26.78
C ASP A 46 -39.21 -18.31 -27.32
N LYS A 47 -38.92 -18.13 -28.61
CA LYS A 47 -38.98 -16.79 -29.25
C LYS A 47 -40.41 -16.24 -29.25
N CYS A 48 -41.41 -17.04 -29.62
CA CYS A 48 -42.81 -16.61 -29.58
C CYS A 48 -43.27 -16.26 -28.16
N LEU A 49 -42.87 -17.05 -27.16
CA LEU A 49 -43.25 -16.84 -25.76
C LEU A 49 -42.59 -15.62 -25.12
N LYS A 50 -41.41 -15.21 -25.61
CA LYS A 50 -40.79 -13.93 -25.21
C LYS A 50 -41.62 -12.72 -25.64
N GLU A 51 -42.26 -12.79 -26.80
CA GLU A 51 -43.13 -11.72 -27.30
C GLU A 51 -44.53 -11.78 -26.67
N LYS A 52 -45.08 -12.98 -26.51
CA LYS A 52 -46.41 -13.21 -25.92
C LYS A 52 -46.34 -14.35 -24.90
N PRO A 53 -46.13 -14.04 -23.60
CA PRO A 53 -46.03 -15.05 -22.56
C PRO A 53 -47.27 -15.94 -22.50
N ASN A 54 -47.06 -17.25 -22.37
CA ASN A 54 -48.11 -18.28 -22.27
C ASN A 54 -49.07 -18.36 -23.46
N VAL A 55 -48.76 -17.76 -24.61
CA VAL A 55 -49.59 -17.83 -25.81
C VAL A 55 -49.00 -18.82 -26.81
N CYS A 56 -49.74 -19.92 -27.04
CA CYS A 56 -49.38 -20.87 -28.10
C CYS A 56 -49.74 -20.28 -29.47
N PRO A 57 -48.84 -20.31 -30.47
CA PRO A 57 -49.15 -19.82 -31.82
C PRO A 57 -50.34 -20.49 -32.51
N LEU A 58 -50.74 -21.68 -32.06
CA LEU A 58 -51.81 -22.48 -32.68
C LEU A 58 -53.11 -22.52 -31.87
N CYS A 59 -53.04 -22.54 -30.54
CA CYS A 59 -54.23 -22.69 -29.66
C CYS A 59 -54.36 -21.59 -28.60
N GLN A 60 -53.53 -20.56 -28.67
CA GLN A 60 -53.51 -19.37 -27.81
C GLN A 60 -53.20 -19.59 -26.33
N HIS A 61 -53.11 -20.84 -25.87
CA HIS A 61 -52.75 -21.19 -24.50
C HIS A 61 -51.57 -22.16 -24.52
N TYR A 62 -50.42 -21.74 -24.00
CA TYR A 62 -49.22 -22.57 -23.96
C TYR A 62 -48.92 -23.05 -22.55
N GLN A 63 -48.73 -24.36 -22.44
CA GLN A 63 -48.10 -25.00 -21.29
C GLN A 63 -47.09 -26.02 -21.86
N GLU A 64 -45.83 -25.91 -21.45
CA GLU A 64 -44.77 -26.77 -21.98
C GLU A 64 -44.87 -28.19 -21.44
N LYS A 65 -44.78 -29.15 -22.36
CA LYS A 65 -44.67 -30.58 -22.09
C LYS A 65 -43.48 -31.15 -22.87
N ARG A 66 -42.81 -32.15 -22.30
CA ARG A 66 -41.71 -32.84 -22.98
C ARG A 66 -42.24 -33.64 -24.16
N CYS A 67 -41.49 -33.64 -25.26
CA CYS A 67 -41.76 -34.50 -26.40
C CYS A 67 -41.73 -35.98 -25.98
N SER A 68 -42.64 -36.78 -26.53
CA SER A 68 -42.71 -38.22 -26.29
C SER A 68 -41.39 -38.92 -26.68
N PRO A 69 -40.83 -39.80 -25.83
CA PRO A 69 -39.64 -40.57 -26.18
C PRO A 69 -39.79 -41.38 -27.47
N VAL A 70 -41.00 -41.89 -27.75
CA VAL A 70 -41.31 -42.64 -28.97
C VAL A 70 -41.17 -41.74 -30.20
N PHE A 71 -41.72 -40.53 -30.14
CA PHE A 71 -41.60 -39.56 -31.24
C PHE A 71 -40.15 -39.13 -31.45
N TYR A 72 -39.41 -38.89 -30.36
CA TYR A 72 -37.99 -38.57 -30.45
C TYR A 72 -37.17 -39.70 -31.09
N ALA A 73 -37.46 -40.96 -30.75
CA ALA A 73 -36.82 -42.11 -31.39
C ALA A 73 -37.13 -42.21 -32.90
N LEU A 74 -38.30 -41.77 -33.35
CA LEU A 74 -38.62 -41.64 -34.78
C LEU A 74 -37.83 -40.52 -35.44
N LEU A 75 -37.71 -39.35 -34.78
CA LEU A 75 -36.86 -38.25 -35.24
C LEU A 75 -35.39 -38.68 -35.40
N CYS A 76 -34.87 -39.52 -34.50
CA CYS A 76 -33.50 -40.03 -34.58
C CYS A 76 -33.19 -40.81 -35.86
N LYS A 77 -34.21 -41.30 -36.58
CA LYS A 77 -34.04 -42.04 -37.84
C LYS A 77 -33.72 -41.15 -39.04
N PHE A 78 -33.92 -39.84 -38.96
CA PHE A 78 -33.63 -38.94 -40.08
C PHE A 78 -32.13 -38.81 -40.34
N LYS A 79 -31.76 -38.86 -41.62
CA LYS A 79 -30.41 -38.63 -42.12
C LYS A 79 -30.32 -37.24 -42.73
N ILE A 80 -29.44 -36.42 -42.18
CA ILE A 80 -29.33 -34.99 -42.45
C ILE A 80 -27.90 -34.70 -42.91
N GLU A 81 -27.78 -34.05 -44.05
CA GLU A 81 -26.52 -33.57 -44.61
C GLU A 81 -25.96 -32.42 -43.78
N CYS A 82 -24.64 -32.40 -43.55
CA CYS A 82 -23.98 -31.31 -42.82
C CYS A 82 -24.18 -29.95 -43.52
N GLU A 83 -24.43 -28.88 -42.76
CA GLU A 83 -24.57 -27.52 -43.30
C GLU A 83 -23.32 -27.04 -44.04
N ASN A 84 -22.15 -27.60 -43.71
CA ASN A 84 -20.87 -27.27 -44.33
C ASN A 84 -20.61 -28.05 -45.63
N LYS A 85 -21.66 -28.59 -46.28
CA LYS A 85 -21.53 -29.26 -47.59
C LYS A 85 -20.91 -28.36 -48.64
N GLN A 86 -21.35 -27.10 -48.68
CA GLN A 86 -20.80 -26.07 -49.57
C GLN A 86 -19.30 -25.80 -49.34
N ASN A 87 -18.82 -26.06 -48.13
CA ASN A 87 -17.41 -25.93 -47.75
C ASN A 87 -16.62 -27.22 -47.97
N GLY A 88 -17.27 -28.31 -48.38
CA GLY A 88 -16.63 -29.60 -48.71
C GLY A 88 -16.96 -30.76 -47.77
N CYS A 89 -17.79 -30.59 -46.74
CA CYS A 89 -18.22 -31.70 -45.89
C CYS A 89 -19.14 -32.65 -46.66
N LYS A 90 -18.83 -33.95 -46.67
CA LYS A 90 -19.65 -34.96 -47.37
C LYS A 90 -20.49 -35.81 -46.41
N ASP A 91 -20.45 -35.50 -45.11
CA ASP A 91 -21.08 -36.31 -44.09
C ASP A 91 -22.60 -36.15 -44.09
N ILE A 92 -23.27 -37.30 -44.09
CA ILE A 92 -24.71 -37.43 -43.88
C ILE A 92 -24.88 -38.12 -42.53
N LEU A 93 -25.49 -37.41 -41.59
CA LEU A 93 -25.48 -37.76 -40.17
C LEU A 93 -26.88 -38.08 -39.68
N LEU A 94 -26.98 -38.93 -38.66
CA LEU A 94 -28.24 -39.10 -37.94
C LEU A 94 -28.56 -37.85 -37.13
N TYR A 95 -29.84 -37.59 -36.93
CA TYR A 95 -30.35 -36.43 -36.19
C TYR A 95 -29.63 -36.20 -34.84
N GLU A 96 -29.43 -37.27 -34.05
CA GLU A 96 -28.77 -37.19 -32.74
C GLU A 96 -27.27 -36.85 -32.81
N SER A 97 -26.60 -37.23 -33.90
CA SER A 97 -25.16 -37.01 -34.10
C SER A 97 -24.86 -35.68 -34.79
N LEU A 98 -25.87 -35.04 -35.38
CA LEU A 98 -25.73 -33.82 -36.17
C LEU A 98 -25.11 -32.68 -35.35
N GLU A 99 -25.57 -32.46 -34.12
CA GLU A 99 -25.08 -31.37 -33.26
C GLU A 99 -23.61 -31.54 -32.91
N LYS A 100 -23.26 -32.74 -32.44
CA LYS A 100 -21.89 -33.08 -32.07
C LYS A 100 -20.94 -32.91 -33.25
N HIS A 101 -21.34 -33.39 -34.43
CA HIS A 101 -20.54 -33.19 -35.64
C HIS A 101 -20.35 -31.70 -35.94
N GLN A 102 -21.42 -30.91 -36.06
CA GLN A 102 -21.32 -29.52 -36.52
C GLN A 102 -20.62 -28.59 -35.53
N GLN A 103 -20.72 -28.87 -34.23
CA GLN A 103 -20.08 -28.05 -33.19
C GLN A 103 -18.63 -28.48 -32.92
N GLU A 104 -18.35 -29.79 -32.87
CA GLU A 104 -17.08 -30.30 -32.33
C GLU A 104 -16.20 -31.00 -33.36
N GLN A 105 -16.77 -31.67 -34.37
CA GLN A 105 -16.00 -32.61 -35.21
C GLN A 105 -15.81 -32.14 -36.66
N CYS A 106 -16.72 -31.32 -37.18
CA CYS A 106 -16.72 -30.88 -38.57
C CYS A 106 -15.46 -30.09 -38.92
N GLN A 107 -14.63 -30.66 -39.78
CA GLN A 107 -13.37 -30.07 -40.25
C GLN A 107 -13.58 -28.95 -41.29
N TYR A 108 -14.77 -28.87 -41.87
CA TYR A 108 -15.13 -27.90 -42.90
C TYR A 108 -15.92 -26.70 -42.36
N GLN A 109 -16.03 -26.60 -41.03
CA GLN A 109 -16.58 -25.43 -40.38
C GLN A 109 -15.64 -24.24 -40.60
N MET A 110 -16.18 -23.09 -41.02
CA MET A 110 -15.41 -21.85 -41.12
C MET A 110 -15.11 -21.31 -39.71
N LYS A 111 -13.87 -20.93 -39.48
CA LYS A 111 -13.37 -20.29 -38.26
C LYS A 111 -12.63 -19.01 -38.62
N ILE A 112 -12.69 -18.02 -37.75
CA ILE A 112 -12.02 -16.74 -37.96
C ILE A 112 -10.59 -16.84 -37.39
N CYS A 113 -9.59 -16.49 -38.20
CA CYS A 113 -8.21 -16.41 -37.72
C CYS A 113 -8.04 -15.25 -36.72
N ARG A 114 -7.43 -15.53 -35.56
CA ARG A 114 -7.19 -14.52 -34.49
C ARG A 114 -6.26 -13.37 -34.88
N GLY A 115 -5.46 -13.54 -35.93
CA GLY A 115 -4.56 -12.52 -36.46
C GLY A 115 -5.22 -11.72 -37.57
N CYS A 116 -5.35 -12.33 -38.76
CA CYS A 116 -5.79 -11.63 -39.97
C CYS A 116 -7.31 -11.49 -40.13
N GLN A 117 -8.11 -12.07 -39.22
CA GLN A 117 -9.59 -12.02 -39.23
C GLN A 117 -10.26 -12.62 -40.48
N LYS A 118 -9.52 -13.39 -41.29
CA LYS A 118 -10.08 -14.12 -42.44
C LYS A 118 -10.78 -15.39 -41.96
N ASN A 119 -11.83 -15.77 -42.69
CA ASN A 119 -12.50 -17.06 -42.51
C ASN A 119 -11.65 -18.17 -43.14
N ILE A 120 -11.23 -19.13 -42.33
CA ILE A 120 -10.40 -20.30 -42.70
C ILE A 120 -11.14 -21.57 -42.30
N LEU A 121 -11.02 -22.64 -43.08
CA LEU A 121 -11.59 -23.94 -42.70
C LEU A 121 -10.89 -24.48 -41.45
N LYS A 122 -11.65 -25.12 -40.55
CA LYS A 122 -11.11 -25.67 -39.29
C LYS A 122 -9.88 -26.57 -39.51
N LYS A 123 -9.89 -27.43 -40.55
CA LYS A 123 -8.73 -28.29 -40.90
C LYS A 123 -7.46 -27.52 -41.28
N ASP A 124 -7.60 -26.32 -41.84
CA ASP A 124 -6.48 -25.54 -42.37
C ASP A 124 -6.06 -24.41 -41.40
N LEU A 125 -6.85 -24.19 -40.34
CA LEU A 125 -6.67 -23.09 -39.40
C LEU A 125 -5.33 -23.17 -38.68
N GLU A 126 -4.94 -24.36 -38.19
CA GLU A 126 -3.68 -24.53 -37.45
C GLU A 126 -2.47 -24.19 -38.32
N GLN A 127 -2.43 -24.72 -39.55
CA GLN A 127 -1.34 -24.43 -40.50
C GLN A 127 -1.35 -22.96 -40.95
N HIS A 128 -2.54 -22.37 -41.13
CA HIS A 128 -2.66 -20.95 -41.42
C HIS A 128 -2.10 -20.12 -40.27
N GLU A 129 -2.49 -20.39 -39.02
CA GLU A 129 -2.04 -19.64 -37.86
C GLU A 129 -0.52 -19.72 -37.66
N GLN A 130 0.10 -20.89 -37.88
CA GLN A 130 1.57 -21.01 -37.82
C GLN A 130 2.29 -20.07 -38.79
N ASN A 131 1.65 -19.71 -39.90
CA ASN A 131 2.21 -18.85 -40.95
C ASN A 131 1.53 -17.47 -41.03
N CYS A 132 0.63 -17.16 -40.09
CA CYS A 132 -0.17 -15.93 -40.15
C CYS A 132 0.61 -14.77 -39.55
N GLY A 133 1.24 -13.98 -40.42
CA GLY A 133 2.05 -12.83 -40.03
C GLY A 133 1.37 -11.77 -39.16
N GLU A 134 0.02 -11.74 -39.11
CA GLU A 134 -0.75 -10.80 -38.28
C GLU A 134 -1.03 -11.32 -36.86
N ILE A 135 -0.67 -12.57 -36.54
CA ILE A 135 -0.79 -13.09 -35.18
C ILE A 135 0.21 -12.39 -34.27
N LYS A 136 -0.28 -11.88 -33.14
CA LYS A 136 0.57 -11.27 -32.12
C LYS A 136 1.17 -12.38 -31.25
N ILE A 137 2.49 -12.35 -31.10
CA ILE A 137 3.25 -13.26 -30.26
C ILE A 137 4.00 -12.48 -29.19
N GLU A 138 4.18 -13.09 -28.02
CA GLU A 138 4.90 -12.51 -26.89
C GLU A 138 6.32 -13.11 -26.80
N CYS A 139 7.33 -12.25 -26.76
CA CYS A 139 8.69 -12.68 -26.52
C CYS A 139 8.85 -13.15 -25.08
N LYS A 140 9.18 -14.42 -24.86
CA LYS A 140 9.37 -15.00 -23.52
C LYS A 140 10.52 -14.40 -22.70
N ARG A 141 11.42 -13.63 -23.32
CA ARG A 141 12.57 -13.00 -22.65
C ARG A 141 12.29 -11.57 -22.22
N CYS A 142 11.77 -10.75 -23.13
CA CYS A 142 11.55 -9.33 -22.89
C CYS A 142 10.07 -8.96 -22.67
N ASN A 143 9.13 -9.89 -22.87
CA ASN A 143 7.67 -9.75 -22.84
C ASN A 143 7.12 -8.70 -23.82
N LEU A 144 7.85 -8.40 -24.89
CA LEU A 144 7.33 -7.58 -25.99
C LEU A 144 6.27 -8.38 -26.75
N VAL A 145 5.12 -7.76 -27.01
CA VAL A 145 4.09 -8.31 -27.90
C VAL A 145 4.27 -7.67 -29.28
N TYR A 146 4.47 -8.49 -30.30
CA TYR A 146 4.74 -8.04 -31.68
C TYR A 146 4.07 -8.97 -32.69
N LYS A 147 3.88 -8.52 -33.94
CA LYS A 147 3.25 -9.37 -34.97
C LYS A 147 4.25 -10.41 -35.47
N GLN A 148 3.82 -11.63 -35.77
CA GLN A 148 4.71 -12.72 -36.21
C GLN A 148 5.52 -12.36 -37.48
N LYS A 149 5.00 -11.49 -38.35
CA LYS A 149 5.73 -10.96 -39.52
C LYS A 149 6.85 -9.99 -39.16
N GLU A 150 6.69 -9.26 -38.06
CA GLU A 150 7.70 -8.35 -37.51
C GLU A 150 8.68 -9.26 -36.78
N LYS A 151 9.84 -9.54 -37.38
CA LYS A 151 10.86 -10.34 -36.69
C LYS A 151 11.26 -9.60 -35.41
N HIS A 152 11.52 -10.35 -34.34
CA HIS A 152 12.06 -9.83 -33.09
C HIS A 152 13.44 -10.46 -32.89
N GLU A 153 14.47 -9.72 -33.24
CA GLU A 153 15.85 -10.21 -33.21
C GLU A 153 16.51 -9.95 -31.86
N GLN A 154 17.76 -10.38 -31.70
CA GLN A 154 18.50 -10.26 -30.44
C GLN A 154 18.62 -8.79 -29.97
N LEU A 155 18.88 -7.87 -30.89
CA LEU A 155 19.01 -6.44 -30.58
C LEU A 155 17.67 -5.84 -30.13
N ASP A 156 16.56 -6.15 -30.80
CA ASP A 156 15.22 -5.70 -30.39
C ASP A 156 14.86 -6.21 -28.98
N CYS A 157 15.21 -7.47 -28.70
CA CYS A 157 15.00 -8.09 -27.40
C CYS A 157 15.80 -7.38 -26.30
N LEU A 158 17.09 -7.11 -26.55
CA LEU A 158 17.98 -6.42 -25.62
C LEU A 158 17.51 -4.97 -25.37
N MET A 159 17.13 -4.25 -26.43
CA MET A 159 16.62 -2.88 -26.32
C MET A 159 15.35 -2.82 -25.46
N ASN A 160 14.40 -3.73 -25.65
CA ASN A 160 13.18 -3.76 -24.84
C ASN A 160 13.46 -4.15 -23.37
N MET A 161 14.42 -5.05 -23.11
CA MET A 161 14.84 -5.35 -21.73
C MET A 161 15.52 -4.14 -21.05
N LEU A 162 16.33 -3.39 -21.80
CA LEU A 162 16.97 -2.16 -21.31
C LEU A 162 15.93 -1.09 -20.97
N ASP A 163 14.95 -0.84 -21.85
CA ASP A 163 13.85 0.10 -21.60
C ASP A 163 13.04 -0.27 -20.36
N ARG A 164 12.68 -1.55 -20.20
CA ARG A 164 11.97 -2.03 -18.99
C ARG A 164 12.80 -1.85 -17.72
N SER A 165 14.11 -2.03 -17.81
CA SER A 165 15.02 -1.83 -16.68
C SER A 165 15.10 -0.35 -16.33
N ASN A 166 15.26 0.53 -17.31
CA ASN A 166 15.28 1.98 -17.11
C ASN A 166 13.99 2.49 -16.44
N LYS A 167 12.81 2.03 -16.90
CA LYS A 167 11.51 2.38 -16.27
C LYS A 167 11.41 1.92 -14.81
N LYS A 168 11.99 0.77 -14.46
CA LYS A 168 12.07 0.30 -13.07
C LYS A 168 12.99 1.19 -12.24
N THR A 169 14.14 1.58 -12.80
CA THR A 169 15.07 2.51 -12.15
C THR A 169 14.41 3.84 -11.85
N GLU A 170 13.74 4.46 -12.85
CA GLU A 170 12.99 5.72 -12.65
C GLU A 170 11.89 5.60 -11.58
N SER A 171 11.22 4.45 -11.50
CA SER A 171 10.20 4.19 -10.47
C SER A 171 10.81 4.07 -9.07
N LEU A 172 11.97 3.43 -8.96
CA LEU A 172 12.71 3.29 -7.71
C LEU A 172 13.26 4.65 -7.24
N GLU A 173 13.80 5.47 -8.15
CA GLU A 173 14.29 6.81 -7.84
C GLU A 173 13.20 7.68 -7.21
N LYS A 174 11.99 7.69 -7.80
CA LYS A 174 10.82 8.38 -7.22
C LYS A 174 10.44 7.87 -5.83
N LEU A 175 10.56 6.56 -5.59
CA LEU A 175 10.26 5.98 -4.29
C LEU A 175 11.30 6.43 -3.24
N VAL A 176 12.57 6.49 -3.62
CA VAL A 176 13.65 6.99 -2.75
C VAL A 176 13.43 8.45 -2.38
N GLU A 177 13.08 9.31 -3.34
CA GLU A 177 12.76 10.73 -3.06
C GLU A 177 11.60 10.88 -2.07
N ASN A 178 10.53 10.10 -2.24
CA ASN A 178 9.38 10.12 -1.33
C ASN A 178 9.74 9.63 0.09
N LEU A 179 10.58 8.60 0.18
CA LEU A 179 11.08 8.10 1.47
C LEU A 179 11.95 9.15 2.16
N GLN A 180 12.83 9.83 1.43
CA GLN A 180 13.66 10.91 1.98
C GLN A 180 12.80 12.05 2.56
N GLN A 181 11.75 12.47 1.85
CA GLN A 181 10.81 13.48 2.37
C GLN A 181 10.07 13.00 3.62
N SER A 182 9.73 11.72 3.69
CA SER A 182 9.05 11.14 4.85
C SER A 182 9.97 11.09 6.07
N VAL A 183 11.24 10.73 5.87
CA VAL A 183 12.28 10.77 6.92
C VAL A 183 12.46 12.18 7.46
N GLN A 184 12.60 13.19 6.59
CA GLN A 184 12.72 14.60 7.02
C GLN A 184 11.54 15.07 7.88
N LYS A 185 10.32 14.65 7.54
CA LYS A 185 9.13 14.98 8.35
C LYS A 185 9.15 14.33 9.72
N LEU A 186 9.61 13.08 9.80
CA LEU A 186 9.73 12.36 11.07
C LEU A 186 10.82 12.98 11.95
N GLU A 187 11.95 13.38 11.36
CA GLU A 187 13.02 14.10 12.06
C GLU A 187 12.49 15.41 12.67
N ALA A 188 11.78 16.23 11.88
CA ALA A 188 11.19 17.48 12.37
C ALA A 188 10.14 17.26 13.48
N ALA A 189 9.33 16.21 13.38
CA ALA A 189 8.34 15.86 14.41
C ALA A 189 9.01 15.41 15.72
N MET A 190 10.13 14.67 15.62
CA MET A 190 10.92 14.26 16.77
C MET A 190 11.55 15.47 17.49
N ASP A 191 12.13 16.41 16.74
CA ASP A 191 12.69 17.64 17.30
C ASP A 191 11.64 18.46 18.08
N LEU A 192 10.41 18.58 17.55
CA LEU A 192 9.31 19.27 18.21
C LEU A 192 8.87 18.57 19.51
N HIS A 193 8.82 17.24 19.53
CA HIS A 193 8.47 16.47 20.71
C HIS A 193 9.52 16.63 21.83
N LEU A 194 10.81 16.56 21.49
CA LEU A 194 11.89 16.80 22.45
C LEU A 194 11.78 18.20 23.08
N LEU A 195 11.54 19.24 22.28
CA LEU A 195 11.40 20.62 22.77
C LEU A 195 10.20 20.83 23.71
N THR A 196 9.07 20.17 23.43
CA THR A 196 7.85 20.31 24.25
C THR A 196 7.93 19.57 25.59
N GLY A 197 8.54 18.38 25.63
CA GLY A 197 8.75 17.64 26.88
C GLY A 197 9.80 18.29 27.80
N LEU A 198 10.89 18.79 27.21
CA LEU A 198 11.98 19.42 27.95
C LEU A 198 11.64 20.81 28.51
N SER A 199 10.78 21.58 27.84
CA SER A 199 10.48 22.99 28.19
C SER A 199 9.57 23.18 29.40
N LEU A 200 8.94 22.11 29.90
CA LEU A 200 7.93 22.22 30.95
C LEU A 200 8.30 21.55 32.27
N SER A 201 9.33 20.71 32.34
CA SER A 201 9.69 19.96 33.55
C SER A 201 11.14 19.50 33.55
N VAL A 202 11.62 19.04 34.71
CA VAL A 202 12.90 18.33 34.83
C VAL A 202 12.78 16.96 34.20
N VAL A 203 13.78 16.55 33.42
CA VAL A 203 13.84 15.28 32.70
C VAL A 203 15.08 14.49 33.09
N HIS A 204 15.07 13.20 32.77
CA HIS A 204 16.14 12.25 33.07
C HIS A 204 16.55 11.45 31.85
N ASP A 205 17.77 10.93 31.88
CA ASP A 205 18.35 10.01 30.88
C ASP A 205 18.14 10.44 29.42
N VAL A 206 18.40 11.71 29.12
CA VAL A 206 18.28 12.26 27.76
C VAL A 206 19.55 12.02 26.97
N SER A 207 19.44 11.38 25.81
CA SER A 207 20.58 11.17 24.93
C SER A 207 21.02 12.48 24.25
N LEU A 208 22.29 12.85 24.42
CA LEU A 208 22.93 13.94 23.68
C LEU A 208 22.86 13.71 22.17
N SER A 209 22.92 12.46 21.70
CA SER A 209 22.81 12.16 20.26
C SER A 209 21.49 12.63 19.65
N SER A 210 20.43 12.73 20.46
CA SER A 210 19.12 13.26 20.04
C SER A 210 19.06 14.79 20.11
N LEU A 211 20.04 15.45 20.73
CA LEU A 211 20.10 16.90 20.91
C LEU A 211 21.11 17.56 19.98
N ILE A 212 22.16 16.86 19.56
CA ILE A 212 23.26 17.44 18.74
C ILE A 212 22.81 17.96 17.37
N SER A 213 21.63 17.60 16.85
CA SER A 213 21.09 18.18 15.61
C SER A 213 20.75 19.66 15.79
N ALA A 214 20.22 20.03 16.96
CA ALA A 214 19.65 21.36 17.24
C ALA A 214 20.38 22.16 18.33
N TRP A 215 21.22 21.52 19.16
CA TRP A 215 21.88 22.14 20.31
C TRP A 215 23.40 22.00 20.24
N ASN A 216 24.11 22.99 20.79
CA ASN A 216 25.56 23.02 20.94
C ASN A 216 25.93 23.16 22.42
N THR A 217 26.88 22.36 22.89
CA THR A 217 27.42 22.47 24.25
C THR A 217 28.34 23.68 24.36
N ILE A 218 28.04 24.57 25.30
CA ILE A 218 28.78 25.82 25.56
C ILE A 218 29.44 25.84 26.94
N TYR A 219 29.07 24.92 27.82
CA TYR A 219 29.71 24.72 29.13
C TYR A 219 29.79 23.23 29.40
N ASP A 220 31.00 22.74 29.65
CA ASP A 220 31.25 21.35 29.98
C ASP A 220 32.47 21.21 30.89
N PHE A 221 32.20 21.10 32.20
CA PHE A 221 33.23 21.05 33.22
C PHE A 221 32.94 19.97 34.26
N PRO A 222 33.95 19.31 34.83
CA PRO A 222 33.74 18.41 35.97
C PRO A 222 33.08 19.15 37.14
N TYR A 223 32.38 18.45 38.01
CA TYR A 223 31.76 19.03 39.20
C TYR A 223 32.82 19.62 40.15
N SER A 224 34.06 19.12 40.15
CA SER A 224 35.21 19.72 40.84
C SER A 224 35.55 21.16 40.40
N HIS A 225 35.15 21.57 39.19
CA HIS A 225 35.37 22.92 38.67
C HIS A 225 34.63 23.96 39.51
N LYS A 226 35.30 25.05 39.91
CA LYS A 226 34.74 26.09 40.77
C LYS A 226 34.03 27.16 39.93
N THR A 227 32.79 26.85 39.53
CA THR A 227 31.97 27.76 38.71
C THR A 227 31.75 29.11 39.41
N THR A 228 31.91 30.19 38.67
CA THR A 228 31.66 31.56 39.15
C THR A 228 30.41 32.16 38.49
N VAL A 229 29.86 33.22 39.08
CA VAL A 229 28.72 33.95 38.51
C VAL A 229 29.13 34.63 37.20
N GLU A 230 30.35 35.14 37.15
CA GLU A 230 30.94 35.83 36.00
C GLU A 230 31.06 34.89 34.79
N GLU A 231 31.51 33.65 35.01
CA GLU A 231 31.53 32.61 33.98
C GLU A 231 30.13 32.34 33.41
N LEU A 232 29.13 32.13 34.28
CA LEU A 232 27.77 31.86 33.84
C LEU A 232 27.18 33.05 33.07
N ARG A 233 27.38 34.28 33.56
CA ARG A 233 26.92 35.50 32.89
C ARG A 233 27.61 35.72 31.54
N ALA A 234 28.89 35.38 31.41
CA ALA A 234 29.63 35.52 30.15
C ALA A 234 29.05 34.63 29.03
N LEU A 235 28.49 33.47 29.36
CA LEU A 235 27.83 32.57 28.41
C LEU A 235 26.57 33.18 27.79
N ARG A 236 25.91 34.15 28.45
CA ARG A 236 24.64 34.74 27.97
C ARG A 236 24.76 35.31 26.56
N SER A 237 25.92 35.88 26.22
CA SER A 237 26.20 36.46 24.90
C SER A 237 26.22 35.43 23.77
N GLN A 238 26.49 34.16 24.11
CA GLN A 238 26.52 33.04 23.16
C GLN A 238 25.14 32.35 23.02
N CYS A 239 24.20 32.66 23.91
CA CYS A 239 22.92 31.98 23.99
C CYS A 239 21.85 32.67 23.15
N LYS A 240 21.00 31.86 22.50
CA LYS A 240 19.81 32.35 21.80
C LYS A 240 18.65 32.61 22.76
N LYS A 241 17.58 31.81 22.66
CA LYS A 241 16.34 32.02 23.41
C LYS A 241 16.30 31.11 24.63
N HIS A 242 16.76 29.87 24.47
CA HIS A 242 16.74 28.86 25.53
C HIS A 242 18.11 28.24 25.76
N ILE A 243 18.28 27.67 26.94
CA ILE A 243 19.41 26.82 27.30
C ILE A 243 18.95 25.53 27.97
N ILE A 244 19.71 24.47 27.76
CA ILE A 244 19.63 23.24 28.55
C ILE A 244 20.68 23.34 29.64
N VAL A 245 20.30 23.10 30.89
CA VAL A 245 21.24 22.88 32.00
C VAL A 245 21.07 21.46 32.48
N GLY A 246 22.17 20.72 32.63
CA GLY A 246 22.10 19.32 33.04
C GLY A 246 23.42 18.76 33.57
N ALA A 247 23.42 17.46 33.85
CA ALA A 247 24.59 16.74 34.32
C ALA A 247 24.77 15.39 33.62
N ILE A 248 26.02 15.02 33.39
CA ILE A 248 26.42 13.73 32.82
C ILE A 248 27.29 13.01 33.85
N GLN A 249 27.13 11.69 33.93
CA GLN A 249 27.99 10.81 34.72
C GLN A 249 28.93 10.03 33.79
N GLY A 250 30.24 10.22 33.97
CA GLY A 250 31.30 9.58 33.18
C GLY A 250 31.76 10.44 31.99
N SER A 251 33.06 10.45 31.74
CA SER A 251 33.73 11.31 30.74
C SER A 251 33.37 11.01 29.28
N SER A 252 32.87 9.81 28.98
CA SER A 252 32.46 9.37 27.63
C SER A 252 30.96 9.13 27.50
N SER A 253 30.17 9.45 28.53
CA SER A 253 28.73 9.25 28.50
C SER A 253 28.05 10.29 27.61
N MET A 254 27.15 9.82 26.76
CA MET A 254 26.30 10.66 25.91
C MET A 254 24.90 10.82 26.49
N ILE A 255 24.73 10.57 27.80
CA ILE A 255 23.42 10.62 28.47
C ILE A 255 23.44 11.71 29.54
N LEU A 256 22.60 12.73 29.35
CA LEU A 256 22.24 13.69 30.40
C LEU A 256 21.38 12.97 31.43
N LYS A 257 21.99 12.65 32.57
CA LYS A 257 21.31 11.98 33.69
C LYS A 257 20.17 12.80 34.24
N ILE A 258 20.33 14.11 34.28
CA ILE A 258 19.29 15.06 34.63
C ILE A 258 19.46 16.31 33.79
N ALA A 259 18.35 16.89 33.32
CA ALA A 259 18.36 18.16 32.62
C ALA A 259 17.06 18.94 32.80
N ALA A 260 17.12 20.24 32.55
CA ALA A 260 15.95 21.10 32.40
C ALA A 260 16.23 22.16 31.31
N ILE A 261 15.20 22.55 30.57
CA ILE A 261 15.27 23.71 29.66
C ILE A 261 14.72 24.93 30.35
N GLY A 262 15.46 26.03 30.23
CA GLY A 262 15.05 27.34 30.70
C GLY A 262 15.34 28.41 29.64
N PRO A 263 14.72 29.59 29.77
CA PRO A 263 15.07 30.73 28.94
C PRO A 263 16.49 31.19 29.27
N SER A 264 17.26 31.63 28.27
CA SER A 264 18.69 31.97 28.44
C SER A 264 18.98 33.05 29.49
N GLU A 265 17.98 33.86 29.85
CA GLU A 265 17.98 34.84 30.93
C GLU A 265 18.32 34.22 32.30
N ILE A 266 18.16 32.91 32.49
CA ILE A 266 18.52 32.24 33.74
C ILE A 266 20.00 32.41 34.11
N LEU A 267 20.87 32.61 33.11
CA LEU A 267 22.30 32.87 33.29
C LEU A 267 22.61 34.29 33.80
N SER A 268 21.61 35.17 33.80
CA SER A 268 21.74 36.57 34.21
C SER A 268 20.84 36.91 35.40
N LEU A 269 20.19 35.92 36.02
CA LEU A 269 19.34 36.15 37.18
C LEU A 269 20.11 36.77 38.35
N ASP A 270 19.39 37.48 39.20
CA ASP A 270 19.88 37.96 40.48
C ASP A 270 18.87 37.58 41.56
N SER A 271 18.81 36.28 41.83
CA SER A 271 17.79 35.71 42.71
C SER A 271 18.13 36.02 44.17
N SER A 272 17.22 36.72 44.86
CA SER A 272 17.24 36.82 46.32
C SER A 272 17.23 35.43 46.96
N LEU A 273 17.83 35.32 48.15
CA LEU A 273 17.92 34.04 48.89
C LEU A 273 16.53 33.38 49.02
N ASN A 274 16.43 32.11 48.61
CA ASN A 274 15.22 31.29 48.65
C ASN A 274 14.03 31.81 47.79
N GLN A 275 14.28 32.74 46.87
CA GLN A 275 13.27 33.26 45.93
C GLN A 275 13.66 32.91 44.49
N PRO A 276 13.43 31.66 44.04
CA PRO A 276 13.71 31.25 42.67
C PRO A 276 12.76 31.92 41.68
N THR A 277 13.17 31.99 40.41
CA THR A 277 12.31 32.38 39.29
C THR A 277 11.69 31.14 38.65
N LYS A 278 10.37 31.14 38.44
CA LYS A 278 9.64 30.02 37.83
C LYS A 278 9.55 30.17 36.31
N PHE A 279 9.95 29.12 35.59
CA PHE A 279 9.69 28.96 34.15
C PHE A 279 9.13 27.56 33.89
N GLY A 280 7.94 27.47 33.29
CA GLY A 280 7.21 26.20 33.19
C GLY A 280 6.95 25.60 34.58
N ASN A 281 7.26 24.31 34.77
CA ASN A 281 7.21 23.67 36.09
C ASN A 281 8.59 23.56 36.77
N VAL A 282 9.56 24.38 36.35
CA VAL A 282 10.92 24.40 36.89
C VAL A 282 11.20 25.75 37.58
N HIS A 283 11.72 25.68 38.80
CA HIS A 283 12.29 26.81 39.51
C HIS A 283 13.78 26.90 39.21
N TRP A 284 14.23 28.09 38.83
CA TRP A 284 15.61 28.43 38.51
C TRP A 284 16.14 29.45 39.51
N TYR A 285 17.41 29.33 39.87
CA TYR A 285 18.05 30.29 40.78
C TYR A 285 19.51 30.53 40.37
N LEU A 286 19.91 31.80 40.42
CA LEU A 286 21.30 32.25 40.36
C LEU A 286 21.46 33.27 41.50
N THR A 287 21.98 32.83 42.64
CA THR A 287 22.19 33.71 43.81
C THR A 287 23.68 33.93 43.98
N GLN A 288 24.12 35.19 43.89
CA GLN A 288 25.54 35.54 43.95
C GLN A 288 26.19 35.03 45.25
N SER A 289 27.38 34.44 45.11
CA SER A 289 28.15 33.84 46.23
C SER A 289 27.40 32.77 47.03
N LYS A 290 26.38 32.14 46.41
CA LYS A 290 25.58 31.06 46.97
C LYS A 290 25.54 29.91 45.97
N SER A 291 24.49 29.82 45.14
CA SER A 291 24.29 28.68 44.25
C SER A 291 23.59 29.02 42.94
N PHE A 292 23.85 28.19 41.92
CA PHE A 292 23.14 28.13 40.66
C PHE A 292 22.46 26.78 40.49
N GLY A 293 21.26 26.73 39.93
CA GLY A 293 20.64 25.45 39.61
C GLY A 293 19.15 25.52 39.37
N PHE A 294 18.53 24.34 39.43
CA PHE A 294 17.09 24.18 39.26
C PHE A 294 16.49 23.10 40.16
N ALA A 295 15.19 23.23 40.39
CA ALA A 295 14.36 22.27 41.11
C ALA A 295 12.91 22.28 40.57
N PRO A 296 12.07 21.29 40.86
CA PRO A 296 10.66 21.33 40.48
C PRO A 296 9.92 22.46 41.20
N SER A 297 8.99 23.11 40.50
CA SER A 297 8.24 24.26 41.03
C SER A 297 7.31 23.92 42.20
N SER A 298 7.03 22.64 42.43
CA SER A 298 6.22 22.13 43.54
C SER A 298 6.99 22.00 44.86
N THR A 299 8.26 22.41 44.91
CA THR A 299 9.13 22.11 46.06
C THR A 299 9.71 23.35 46.73
N THR A 300 9.93 23.26 48.05
CA THR A 300 10.67 24.28 48.82
C THR A 300 12.14 24.26 48.40
N ILE A 301 12.71 25.46 48.23
CA ILE A 301 14.12 25.66 47.86
C ILE A 301 14.86 26.30 49.04
N ASN A 302 16.07 25.80 49.33
CA ASN A 302 16.95 26.36 50.35
C ASN A 302 18.34 26.68 49.76
N CYS A 303 18.49 27.82 49.09
CA CYS A 303 19.68 28.28 48.36
C CYS A 303 20.81 28.85 49.25
N GLN A 304 21.07 28.29 50.43
CA GLN A 304 22.14 28.80 51.31
C GLN A 304 23.54 28.57 50.72
N SER A 305 24.26 27.50 51.02
CA SER A 305 25.50 27.19 50.29
C SER A 305 25.19 26.45 48.98
N ALA A 306 24.20 25.57 49.00
CA ALA A 306 23.57 24.92 47.85
C ALA A 306 22.14 24.46 48.24
N ASP A 307 21.31 24.05 47.27
CA ASP A 307 19.94 23.61 47.53
C ASP A 307 19.87 22.27 48.31
N ASN A 308 19.68 22.40 49.63
CA ASN A 308 19.53 21.31 50.60
C ASN A 308 18.06 20.96 50.91
N GLY A 309 17.08 21.39 50.11
CA GLY A 309 15.68 21.02 50.32
C GLY A 309 15.49 19.49 50.33
N GLU A 310 15.03 18.94 51.45
CA GLU A 310 14.97 17.48 51.68
C GLU A 310 13.57 16.86 51.58
N LYS A 311 12.51 17.64 51.45
CA LYS A 311 11.17 17.11 51.75
C LYS A 311 10.35 16.52 50.61
N ASP A 312 10.68 16.72 49.33
CA ASP A 312 10.06 16.00 48.19
C ASP A 312 10.86 16.16 46.88
N ASN A 313 10.82 15.15 45.99
CA ASN A 313 11.41 15.12 44.63
C ASN A 313 12.92 15.42 44.57
N SER A 314 13.72 14.80 45.44
CA SER A 314 15.18 14.96 45.48
C SER A 314 15.87 14.61 44.15
N GLU A 315 15.33 13.65 43.40
CA GLU A 315 15.88 13.22 42.11
C GLU A 315 15.77 14.29 41.02
N ASN A 316 14.89 15.28 41.16
CA ASN A 316 14.64 16.27 40.11
C ASN A 316 15.38 17.60 40.34
N ARG A 317 16.53 17.59 41.01
CA ARG A 317 17.27 18.81 41.39
C ARG A 317 18.71 18.80 40.93
N LEU A 318 19.20 19.95 40.50
CA LEU A 318 20.61 20.16 40.18
C LEU A 318 21.05 21.47 40.82
N SER A 319 22.20 21.46 41.49
CA SER A 319 22.72 22.64 42.19
C SER A 319 24.24 22.67 42.16
N TRP A 320 24.79 23.82 41.85
CA TRP A 320 26.22 24.13 41.88
C TRP A 320 26.47 25.25 42.88
N HIS A 321 27.55 25.13 43.65
CA HIS A 321 28.02 26.22 44.47
C HIS A 321 28.67 27.30 43.61
N LEU A 322 28.49 28.55 44.02
CA LEU A 322 29.13 29.74 43.46
C LEU A 322 30.06 30.43 44.47
N ASP A 323 30.39 29.74 45.57
CA ASP A 323 31.26 30.21 46.67
C ASP A 323 32.67 29.59 46.63
N GLY A 324 33.01 28.89 45.54
CA GLY A 324 34.32 28.27 45.33
C GLY A 324 34.40 26.77 45.68
N GLN A 325 33.27 26.11 45.94
CA GLN A 325 33.20 24.68 46.31
C GLN A 325 32.83 23.72 45.17
N GLY A 326 32.57 24.19 43.95
CA GLY A 326 32.22 23.32 42.80
C GLY A 326 30.73 22.92 42.75
N GLY A 327 30.41 21.86 42.02
CA GLY A 327 29.04 21.37 41.87
C GLY A 327 28.58 20.55 43.09
N TYR A 328 27.37 20.76 43.59
CA TYR A 328 26.89 20.07 44.79
C TYR A 328 26.13 18.78 44.50
N ARG A 329 25.12 18.86 43.62
CA ARG A 329 24.19 17.75 43.38
C ARG A 329 23.75 17.62 41.93
N ALA A 330 23.46 16.39 41.55
CA ALA A 330 22.80 15.99 40.32
C ALA A 330 21.76 14.91 40.68
N GLY A 331 20.49 15.30 40.69
CA GLY A 331 19.40 14.50 41.22
C GLY A 331 19.57 14.14 42.71
N ALA A 332 19.44 12.86 43.02
CA ALA A 332 19.59 12.32 44.37
C ALA A 332 21.04 12.28 44.85
N VAL A 333 22.02 12.32 43.94
CA VAL A 333 23.45 12.27 44.28
C VAL A 333 23.91 13.65 44.75
N LYS A 334 24.43 13.73 45.97
CA LYS A 334 24.92 14.95 46.64
C LYS A 334 26.42 14.85 46.94
N GLY A 335 27.03 15.97 47.36
CA GLY A 335 28.44 16.00 47.77
C GLY A 335 29.42 15.84 46.61
N LEU A 336 29.03 16.30 45.42
CA LEU A 336 29.82 16.17 44.19
C LEU A 336 30.95 17.22 44.04
N ASN A 337 31.17 18.03 45.08
CA ASN A 337 32.00 19.24 45.11
C ASN A 337 33.43 19.08 44.55
N SER A 338 33.99 17.87 44.66
CA SER A 338 35.35 17.55 44.19
C SER A 338 35.36 16.37 43.22
N ASN A 339 34.21 16.08 42.59
CA ASN A 339 34.05 14.94 41.70
C ASN A 339 34.42 15.28 40.25
N ASP A 340 35.30 14.48 39.64
CA ASP A 340 35.74 14.63 38.24
C ASP A 340 34.97 13.75 37.25
N GLU A 341 34.19 12.78 37.73
CA GLU A 341 33.39 11.88 36.89
C GLU A 341 32.05 12.51 36.47
N TRP A 342 31.44 13.29 37.36
CA TRP A 342 30.24 14.05 37.08
C TRP A 342 30.61 15.35 36.38
N ARG A 343 29.88 15.67 35.31
CA ARG A 343 30.13 16.87 34.48
C ARG A 343 28.89 17.76 34.44
N LYS A 344 29.12 19.06 34.51
CA LYS A 344 28.14 20.15 34.42
C LYS A 344 28.01 20.56 32.98
N ILE A 345 26.81 20.46 32.43
CA ILE A 345 26.53 20.74 31.02
C ILE A 345 25.60 21.95 30.89
N ILE A 346 25.97 22.89 30.01
CA ILE A 346 25.06 23.90 29.46
C ILE A 346 25.11 23.81 27.93
N MET A 347 23.94 23.72 27.30
CA MET A 347 23.79 23.75 25.84
C MET A 347 22.90 24.91 25.41
N THR A 348 23.13 25.43 24.22
CA THR A 348 22.26 26.43 23.57
C THR A 348 21.92 26.03 22.13
N GLU A 349 20.87 26.61 21.58
CA GLU A 349 20.36 26.34 20.23
C GLU A 349 21.43 26.69 19.16
N LYS A 350 21.65 25.81 18.17
CA LYS A 350 22.60 26.04 17.06
C LYS A 350 22.18 27.22 16.20
N HIS A 351 23.15 27.94 15.63
CA HIS A 351 22.92 28.87 14.52
C HIS A 351 22.54 28.08 13.27
N TYR A 352 21.37 28.38 12.70
CA TYR A 352 21.02 27.98 11.33
C TYR A 352 21.35 29.15 10.42
#